data_AF-A0A2E3WSW5-F1
#
_entry.id   AF-A0A2E3WSW5-F1
#
_cell.length_a   1.000
_cell.length_b   1.000
_cell.length_c   1.000
_cell.angle_alpha   90.00
_cell.angle_beta   90.00
_cell.angle_gamma   90.00
#
_symmetry.space_group_name_H-M   'P 1'
#
loop_
_entity.id
_entity.type
_entity.pdbx_description
1 polymer ?
#
loop_
_entity_poly.entity_id
_entity_poly.type
_entity_poly.pdbx_seq_one_letter_code
_entity_poly.pdbx_strand_id
1 'polypeptide(L)' 'MEKKIQATDSQENYRKNVEKYQELVEELMRDQPDESRVRKLMLGLKLEYKKEPIERLNSVLLALHQ' A
#
# COMPACT_ATOMS: atom_id res chain seq x y z
N MET A 1 -3.75 4.37 -32.93
CA MET A 1 -4.83 4.45 -31.91
C MET A 1 -4.37 3.86 -30.57
N GLU A 2 -3.07 3.85 -30.28
CA GLU A 2 -2.47 3.09 -29.16
C GLU A 2 -2.13 3.96 -27.95
N LYS A 3 -2.11 5.29 -28.09
CA LYS A 3 -1.74 6.21 -26.98
C LYS A 3 -2.81 6.38 -25.89
N LYS A 4 -4.08 6.02 -26.17
CA LYS A 4 -5.17 6.19 -25.20
C LYS A 4 -5.33 5.03 -24.22
N ILE A 5 -4.91 3.82 -24.60
CA ILE A 5 -5.10 2.59 -23.79
C ILE A 5 -4.08 2.55 -22.63
N GLN A 6 -2.83 2.99 -22.88
CA GLN A 6 -1.77 3.03 -21.87
C GLN A 6 -2.03 4.02 -20.72
N ALA A 7 -2.74 5.12 -20.99
CA ALA A 7 -3.04 6.14 -20.00
C ALA A 7 -4.15 5.70 -19.02
N THR A 8 -5.17 4.98 -19.52
CA THR A 8 -6.26 4.44 -18.70
C THR A 8 -5.79 3.32 -17.77
N ASP A 9 -4.93 2.42 -18.26
CA ASP A 9 -4.36 1.34 -17.44
C ASP A 9 -3.46 1.89 -16.33
N SER A 10 -2.73 2.98 -16.60
CA SER A 10 -1.91 3.68 -15.61
C SER A 10 -2.77 4.32 -14.51
N GLN A 11 -3.88 4.95 -14.89
CA GLN A 11 -4.78 5.62 -13.95
C GLN A 11 -5.55 4.64 -13.06
N GLU A 12 -6.01 3.50 -13.61
CA GLU A 12 -6.68 2.47 -12.83
C GLU A 12 -5.71 1.78 -11.85
N ASN A 13 -4.47 1.50 -12.28
CA ASN A 13 -3.45 0.94 -11.41
C ASN A 13 -3.05 1.91 -10.28
N TYR A 14 -2.96 3.21 -10.59
CA TYR A 14 -2.73 4.23 -9.56
C TYR A 14 -3.85 4.21 -8.51
N ARG A 15 -5.12 4.21 -8.94
CA ARG A 15 -6.27 4.17 -8.02
C ARG A 15 -6.24 2.93 -7.12
N LYS A 16 -6.00 1.75 -7.70
CA LYS A 16 -5.88 0.49 -6.96
C LYS A 16 -4.74 0.51 -5.94
N ASN A 17 -3.63 1.17 -6.24
CA ASN A 17 -2.53 1.30 -5.28
C ASN A 17 -2.88 2.25 -4.14
N VAL A 18 -3.54 3.38 -4.42
CA VAL A 18 -4.03 4.29 -3.38
C VAL A 18 -5.00 3.57 -2.43
N GLU A 19 -5.96 2.81 -2.97
CA GLU A 19 -6.90 2.00 -2.17
C GLU A 19 -6.16 1.02 -1.25
N LYS A 20 -5.14 0.31 -1.76
CA LYS A 20 -4.32 -0.61 -0.94
C LYS A 20 -3.51 0.10 0.15
N TYR A 21 -2.97 1.28 -0.13
CA TYR A 21 -2.28 2.08 0.89
C TYR A 21 -3.24 2.53 1.99
N GLN A 22 -4.45 2.96 1.64
CA GLN A 22 -5.50 3.31 2.60
C GLN A 22 -5.85 2.12 3.49
N GLU A 23 -6.13 0.95 2.89
CA GLU A 23 -6.41 -0.27 3.66
C GLU A 23 -5.28 -0.65 4.62
N LEU A 24 -4.02 -0.49 4.21
CA LEU A 24 -2.87 -0.80 5.04
C LEU A 24 -2.75 0.17 6.22
N VAL A 25 -2.92 1.47 5.99
CA VAL A 25 -2.89 2.48 7.07
C VAL A 25 -4.02 2.23 8.06
N GLU A 26 -5.24 1.99 7.58
CA GLU A 26 -6.39 1.68 8.43
C GLU A 26 -6.15 0.44 9.29
N GLU A 27 -5.59 -0.63 8.73
CA GLU A 27 -5.28 -1.85 9.49
C GLU A 27 -4.21 -1.61 10.56
N LEU A 28 -3.14 -0.85 10.23
CA LEU A 28 -2.06 -0.51 11.17
C LEU A 28 -2.52 0.40 12.31
N MET A 29 -3.57 1.19 12.11
CA MET A 29 -4.12 2.10 13.14
C MET A 29 -5.16 1.44 14.05
N ARG A 30 -5.51 0.16 13.84
CA ARG A 30 -6.41 -0.57 14.74
C ARG A 30 -5.76 -0.84 16.09
N ASP A 31 -6.57 -0.91 17.14
CA ASP A 31 -6.11 -1.32 18.49
C ASP A 31 -5.49 -2.72 18.48
N GLN A 32 -5.98 -3.61 17.60
CA GLN A 32 -5.44 -4.95 17.36
C GLN A 32 -5.37 -5.22 15.84
N PRO A 33 -4.26 -4.86 15.18
CA PRO A 33 -4.07 -5.11 13.75
C PRO A 33 -4.03 -6.61 13.43
N ASP A 34 -4.68 -7.02 12.34
CA ASP A 34 -4.48 -8.36 11.77
C ASP A 34 -3.13 -8.42 11.06
N GLU A 35 -2.15 -9.02 11.73
CA GLU A 35 -0.79 -9.20 11.22
C GLU A 35 -0.71 -9.98 9.90
N SER A 36 -1.62 -10.93 9.67
CA SER A 36 -1.70 -11.68 8.41
C SER A 36 -2.15 -10.77 7.28
N ARG A 37 -3.14 -9.91 7.54
CA ARG A 37 -3.63 -8.91 6.59
C ARG A 37 -2.58 -7.85 6.30
N VAL A 38 -1.91 -7.32 7.34
CA VAL A 38 -0.81 -6.36 7.18
C VAL A 38 0.30 -6.93 6.28
N ARG A 39 0.74 -8.17 6.52
CA ARG A 39 1.76 -8.83 5.66
C ARG A 39 1.33 -8.93 4.21
N LYS A 40 0.08 -9.32 3.95
CA LYS A 40 -0.46 -9.43 2.58
C LYS A 40 -0.50 -8.08 1.87
N LEU A 41 -0.96 -7.03 2.56
CA LEU A 41 -1.04 -5.68 2.01
C LEU A 41 0.36 -5.11 1.72
N MET A 42 1.30 -5.24 2.66
CA MET A 42 2.69 -4.81 2.46
C MET A 42 3.35 -5.54 1.27
N LEU A 43 3.17 -6.86 1.16
CA LEU A 43 3.69 -7.63 0.03
C LEU A 43 3.07 -7.17 -1.31
N GLY A 44 1.76 -6.94 -1.32
CA GLY A 44 1.03 -6.45 -2.50
C GLY A 44 1.45 -5.05 -2.96
N LEU A 45 1.97 -4.23 -2.04
CA LEU A 45 2.54 -2.91 -2.26
C LEU A 45 4.07 -2.94 -2.44
N LYS A 46 4.70 -4.13 -2.39
CA LYS A 46 6.16 -4.33 -2.44
C LYS A 46 6.93 -3.58 -1.34
N LEU A 47 6.30 -3.40 -0.18
CA LEU A 47 6.92 -2.84 1.02
C LEU A 47 7.59 -3.94 1.83
N GLU A 48 8.72 -3.64 2.46
CA GLU A 48 9.38 -4.58 3.37
C GLU A 48 8.60 -4.69 4.68
N TYR A 49 8.21 -5.90 5.06
CA TYR A 49 7.58 -6.14 6.36
C TYR A 49 8.62 -6.11 7.48
N LYS A 50 8.38 -5.24 8.47
CA LYS A 50 9.19 -5.12 9.69
C LYS A 50 8.41 -5.60 10.91
N LYS A 51 9.10 -6.15 11.90
CA LYS A 51 8.48 -6.66 13.13
C LYS A 51 7.92 -5.51 13.97
N GLU A 52 8.66 -4.42 14.07
CA GLU A 52 8.27 -3.25 14.84
C GLU A 52 7.15 -2.47 14.15
N PRO A 53 6.00 -2.20 14.81
CA PRO A 53 4.89 -1.45 14.23
C PRO A 53 5.29 -0.08 13.68
N ILE A 54 6.15 0.64 14.40
CA ILE A 54 6.59 1.98 14.00
C ILE A 54 7.44 1.96 12.72
N GLU A 55 8.26 0.93 12.52
CA GLU A 55 9.04 0.77 11.30
C GLU A 55 8.14 0.49 10.10
N ARG A 56 7.04 -0.28 10.29
CA ARG A 56 6.04 -0.51 9.24
C ARG A 56 5.36 0.79 8.82
N LEU A 57 4.95 1.62 9.79
CA LEU A 57 4.38 2.94 9.52
C LEU A 57 5.38 3.84 8.77
N ASN A 58 6.65 3.85 9.17
CA ASN A 58 7.69 4.60 8.46
C ASN A 58 7.86 4.14 7.01
N SER A 59 7.87 2.83 6.75
CA SER A 59 7.92 2.29 5.38
C SER A 59 6.75 2.77 4.52
N VAL A 60 5.54 2.81 5.10
CA VAL A 60 4.34 3.31 4.40
C VAL A 60 4.47 4.81 4.12
N LEU A 61 4.88 5.61 5.09
CA LEU A 61 5.06 7.06 4.93
C LEU A 61 6.12 7.38 3.87
N LEU A 62 7.26 6.69 3.88
CA LEU A 62 8.32 6.88 2.88
C LEU A 62 7.83 6.56 1.46
N ALA A 63 7.04 5.49 1.31
CA ALA A 63 6.52 5.10 0.01
C ALA A 63 5.47 6.08 -0.56
N LEU A 64 4.78 6.84 0.30
CA LEU A 64 3.80 7.85 -0.12
C LEU A 64 4.44 9.20 -0.52
N HIS A 65 5.70 9.46 -0.13
CA HIS A 65 6.40 10.71 -0.43
C HIS A 65 7.31 10.65 -1.67
N GLN A 66 7.46 9.48 -2.29
CA GLN A 66 8.24 9.26 -3.52
C GLN A 66 7.39 9.47 -4.77
#